data_AF-A0A7Y0ICS0-F1
#
_entry.id   AF-A0A7Y0ICS0-F1
#
_cell.length_a   1.000
_cell.length_b   1.000
_cell.length_c   1.000
_cell.angle_alpha   90.00
_cell.angle_beta   90.00
_cell.angle_gamma   90.00
#
_symmetry.space_group_name_H-M   'P 1'
#
loop_
_entity.id
_entity.type
_entity.pdbx_description
1 polymer ?
#
loop_
_entity_poly.entity_id
_entity_poly.type
_entity_poly.pdbx_seq_one_letter_code
_entity_poly.pdbx_strand_id
1 'polypeptide(L)'
;MMTKPITIAGKPLSRFYQLPLEKGSRVLSLAVLDQTAGGLHNTFGVGKKPDLPVIQSLSFDQGLLTVHVKLEGEEARVYIAVEYDCLLVSCSVDTDETYLGHYAYLILRAMMRSGYCDFQEYYWPACFALGNKRSRYVDVVKKPGGFTITLKKKFSGLFRPGDDLPDVTERVVVPRERLLDKHAMARLAPVSIGYCFANTDLLNFHSNHYPFLIPYVFAATAYLKTVKSFKRFVFNPHDVDGVSLSPQQEELNSICFAMKELAAIRFSANGHLPETNAINDANQLVLFKLWNKALPLLMQQRFTHYCYTYGLRNVTGKPVMRDMKLVEFAMEIPVLSFVLKDEGDYYELELKLKVKGKLLDFNTDKSSLFLVCDRAKPYLWYLLEAEMDYKLVWFFSRVNFRVQVLKGYYKEFFEGYVEGVERWYEVKRG
;
A
#
# COMPACT_ATOMS: atom_id res chain seq x y z
N MET A 1 -26.02 -24.35 20.72
CA MET A 1 -26.84 -23.13 20.88
C MET A 1 -26.92 -22.45 19.53
N MET A 2 -28.09 -22.42 18.88
CA MET A 2 -28.26 -21.71 17.62
C MET A 2 -28.20 -20.20 17.88
N THR A 3 -27.23 -19.53 17.27
CA THR A 3 -27.11 -18.07 17.26
C THR A 3 -28.39 -17.47 16.70
N LYS A 4 -29.08 -16.60 17.46
CA LYS A 4 -30.26 -15.86 16.97
C LYS A 4 -29.86 -15.13 15.68
N PRO A 5 -30.65 -15.21 14.60
CA PRO A 5 -30.34 -14.53 13.35
C PRO A 5 -30.26 -13.01 13.59
N ILE A 6 -29.27 -12.37 12.97
CA ILE A 6 -29.08 -10.92 13.05
C ILE A 6 -30.28 -10.24 12.44
N THR A 7 -31.13 -9.61 13.26
CA THR A 7 -32.28 -8.83 12.79
C THR A 7 -31.98 -7.35 12.80
N ILE A 8 -32.08 -6.71 11.64
CA ILE A 8 -31.99 -5.26 11.47
C ILE A 8 -33.41 -4.75 11.20
N ALA A 9 -33.90 -3.84 12.05
CA ALA A 9 -35.28 -3.35 12.03
C ALA A 9 -36.35 -4.48 12.02
N GLY A 10 -36.07 -5.60 12.71
CA GLY A 10 -36.98 -6.75 12.80
C GLY A 10 -36.92 -7.73 11.61
N LYS A 11 -36.12 -7.45 10.57
CA LYS A 11 -35.87 -8.37 9.45
C LYS A 11 -34.51 -9.05 9.62
N PRO A 12 -34.39 -10.39 9.51
CA PRO A 12 -33.08 -11.02 9.49
C PRO A 12 -32.30 -10.62 8.23
N LEU A 13 -30.97 -10.57 8.31
CA LEU A 13 -30.10 -10.24 7.15
C LEU A 13 -30.37 -11.11 5.92
N SER A 14 -30.81 -12.35 6.12
CA SER A 14 -31.21 -13.26 5.03
C SER A 14 -32.40 -12.77 4.20
N ARG A 15 -33.15 -11.76 4.69
CA ARG A 15 -34.29 -11.13 3.99
C ARG A 15 -33.93 -9.80 3.34
N PHE A 16 -32.64 -9.45 3.30
CA PHE A 16 -32.15 -8.28 2.59
C PHE A 16 -31.98 -8.64 1.11
N TYR A 17 -32.30 -7.70 0.24
CA TYR A 17 -32.02 -7.81 -1.18
C TYR A 17 -30.50 -7.87 -1.40
N GLN A 18 -30.03 -8.87 -2.14
CA GLN A 18 -28.61 -9.01 -2.46
C GLN A 18 -28.31 -8.34 -3.80
N LEU A 19 -27.68 -7.17 -3.73
CA LEU A 19 -27.26 -6.44 -4.92
C LEU A 19 -25.78 -6.72 -5.19
N PRO A 20 -25.41 -7.34 -6.33
CA PRO A 20 -24.02 -7.66 -6.61
C PRO A 20 -23.17 -6.38 -6.76
N LEU A 21 -21.90 -6.49 -6.40
CA LEU A 21 -20.88 -5.46 -6.61
C LEU A 21 -20.03 -5.80 -7.85
N GLU A 22 -19.29 -4.81 -8.36
CA GLU A 22 -18.30 -5.04 -9.40
C GLU A 22 -17.25 -6.05 -8.91
N LYS A 23 -16.97 -7.07 -9.73
CA LYS A 23 -16.15 -8.22 -9.35
C LYS A 23 -14.80 -7.80 -8.76
N GLY A 24 -14.50 -8.28 -7.55
CA GLY A 24 -13.23 -7.99 -6.87
C GLY A 24 -13.14 -6.58 -6.29
N SER A 25 -14.26 -5.88 -6.13
CA SER A 25 -14.28 -4.53 -5.57
C SER A 25 -15.43 -4.34 -4.57
N ARG A 26 -15.53 -3.13 -3.99
CA ARG A 26 -16.72 -2.67 -3.25
C ARG A 26 -17.47 -1.57 -3.99
N VAL A 27 -17.33 -1.54 -5.31
CA VAL A 27 -17.95 -0.54 -6.17
C VAL A 27 -19.28 -1.06 -6.68
N LEU A 28 -20.33 -0.27 -6.50
CA LEU A 28 -21.58 -0.43 -7.23
C LEU A 28 -21.56 0.54 -8.41
N SER A 29 -21.78 0.04 -9.63
CA SER A 29 -21.98 0.88 -10.80
C SER A 29 -23.47 1.06 -11.09
N LEU A 30 -23.81 2.17 -11.76
CA LEU A 30 -25.19 2.43 -12.19
C LEU A 30 -25.67 1.33 -13.16
N ALA A 31 -24.78 0.79 -13.99
CA ALA A 31 -25.10 -0.31 -14.90
C ALA A 31 -25.53 -1.57 -14.15
N VAL A 32 -24.78 -1.96 -13.10
CA VAL A 32 -25.13 -3.11 -12.25
C VAL A 32 -26.45 -2.87 -11.51
N LEU A 33 -26.65 -1.66 -10.96
CA LEU A 33 -27.92 -1.32 -10.30
C LEU A 33 -29.11 -1.42 -11.26
N ASP A 34 -29.02 -0.77 -12.43
CA ASP A 34 -30.12 -0.71 -13.41
C ASP A 34 -30.42 -2.09 -14.02
N GLN A 35 -29.39 -2.92 -14.24
CA GLN A 35 -29.53 -4.29 -14.72
C GLN A 35 -30.21 -5.20 -13.68
N THR A 36 -29.72 -5.16 -12.44
CA THR A 36 -30.23 -6.04 -11.37
C THR A 36 -31.62 -5.62 -10.92
N ALA A 37 -31.95 -4.32 -11.02
CA ALA A 37 -33.27 -3.79 -10.76
C ALA A 37 -34.30 -4.14 -11.88
N GLY A 38 -33.98 -5.00 -12.86
CA GLY A 38 -34.98 -5.69 -13.68
C GLY A 38 -36.02 -4.78 -14.36
N GLY A 39 -35.57 -3.69 -14.99
CA GLY A 39 -36.48 -2.77 -15.69
C GLY A 39 -37.21 -1.76 -14.79
N LEU A 40 -36.95 -1.74 -13.48
CA LEU A 40 -37.49 -0.75 -12.54
C LEU A 40 -37.20 0.70 -12.94
N HIS A 41 -36.11 0.97 -13.66
CA HIS A 41 -35.85 2.27 -14.27
C HIS A 41 -37.00 2.70 -15.21
N ASN A 42 -37.48 1.77 -16.03
CA ASN A 42 -38.62 1.96 -16.93
C ASN A 42 -39.97 1.87 -16.17
N THR A 43 -40.10 0.96 -15.19
CA THR A 43 -41.33 0.76 -14.40
C THR A 43 -41.64 1.92 -13.46
N PHE A 44 -40.62 2.54 -12.86
CA PHE A 44 -40.76 3.72 -12.02
C PHE A 44 -40.82 5.03 -12.82
N GLY A 45 -40.87 4.96 -14.15
CA GLY A 45 -40.98 6.14 -15.01
C GLY A 45 -39.86 7.16 -14.78
N VAL A 46 -38.66 6.68 -14.43
CA VAL A 46 -37.53 7.55 -14.10
C VAL A 46 -37.08 8.27 -15.37
N GLY A 47 -37.59 9.50 -15.56
CA GLY A 47 -37.23 10.35 -16.69
C GLY A 47 -35.73 10.68 -16.74
N LYS A 48 -35.31 11.47 -17.74
CA LYS A 48 -33.90 11.89 -17.90
C LYS A 48 -33.30 12.56 -16.65
N LYS A 49 -34.13 13.03 -15.72
CA LYS A 49 -33.77 13.48 -14.36
C LYS A 49 -34.86 13.01 -13.37
N PRO A 50 -34.69 11.90 -12.64
CA PRO A 50 -35.59 11.57 -11.54
C PRO A 50 -35.59 12.67 -10.47
N ASP A 51 -36.72 12.89 -9.83
CA ASP A 51 -36.75 13.60 -8.55
C ASP A 51 -36.01 12.74 -7.52
N LEU A 52 -34.81 13.19 -7.17
CA LEU A 52 -33.97 12.47 -6.23
C LEU A 52 -34.52 12.70 -4.81
N PRO A 53 -34.67 11.63 -4.01
CA PRO A 53 -35.12 11.75 -2.63
C PRO A 53 -34.20 12.68 -1.83
N VAL A 54 -34.80 13.49 -0.96
CA VAL A 54 -34.05 14.37 -0.06
C VAL A 54 -33.53 13.54 1.10
N ILE A 55 -32.21 13.36 1.17
CA ILE A 55 -31.54 12.71 2.30
C ILE A 55 -31.67 13.63 3.52
N GLN A 56 -32.48 13.22 4.50
CA GLN A 56 -32.71 13.95 5.75
C GLN A 56 -31.56 13.73 6.72
N SER A 57 -31.13 12.48 6.86
CA SER A 57 -30.00 12.14 7.71
C SER A 57 -29.33 10.83 7.31
N LEU A 58 -28.06 10.73 7.71
CA LEU A 58 -27.24 9.52 7.63
C LEU A 58 -26.85 9.09 9.04
N SER A 59 -26.90 7.79 9.28
CA SER A 59 -26.40 7.14 10.50
C SER A 59 -25.64 5.86 10.12
N PHE A 60 -24.60 5.56 10.89
CA PHE A 60 -23.85 4.32 10.76
C PHE A 60 -23.74 3.70 12.15
N ASP A 61 -24.40 2.56 12.35
CA ASP A 61 -24.41 1.82 13.61
C ASP A 61 -24.31 0.33 13.32
N GLN A 62 -23.53 -0.40 14.11
CA GLN A 62 -23.38 -1.85 14.00
C GLN A 62 -23.02 -2.38 12.59
N GLY A 63 -22.23 -1.63 11.82
CA GLY A 63 -21.84 -2.03 10.46
C GLY A 63 -22.91 -1.76 9.39
N LEU A 64 -23.99 -1.05 9.77
CA LEU A 64 -25.12 -0.74 8.91
C LEU A 64 -25.16 0.75 8.62
N LEU A 65 -25.09 1.11 7.34
CA LEU A 65 -25.41 2.45 6.87
C LEU A 65 -26.92 2.59 6.76
N THR A 66 -27.50 3.51 7.52
CA THR A 66 -28.93 3.85 7.44
C THR A 66 -29.10 5.24 6.87
N VAL A 67 -29.82 5.31 5.76
CA VAL A 67 -30.15 6.53 5.04
C VAL A 67 -31.62 6.84 5.28
N HIS A 68 -31.90 7.95 5.98
CA HIS A 68 -33.27 8.42 6.24
C HIS A 68 -33.64 9.47 5.21
N VAL A 69 -34.72 9.23 4.50
CA VAL A 69 -35.07 9.97 3.29
C VAL A 69 -36.53 10.37 3.29
N LYS A 70 -36.79 11.48 2.59
CA LYS A 70 -38.15 11.96 2.34
C LYS A 70 -38.36 12.09 0.83
N LEU A 71 -39.43 11.46 0.34
CA LEU A 71 -39.88 11.54 -1.05
C LEU A 71 -41.39 11.78 -1.04
N GLU A 72 -41.85 12.81 -1.74
CA GLU A 72 -43.28 13.14 -1.90
C GLU A 72 -44.08 13.27 -0.58
N GLY A 73 -43.41 13.59 0.52
CA GLY A 73 -44.04 13.72 1.84
C GLY A 73 -43.92 12.48 2.73
N GLU A 74 -43.60 11.33 2.16
CA GLU A 74 -43.39 10.07 2.88
C GLU A 74 -41.93 9.90 3.33
N GLU A 75 -41.75 9.35 4.53
CA GLU A 75 -40.44 9.05 5.09
C GLU A 75 -40.11 7.56 4.98
N ALA A 76 -38.91 7.26 4.49
CA ALA A 76 -38.40 5.90 4.41
C ALA A 76 -36.99 5.80 5.00
N ARG A 77 -36.62 4.60 5.45
CA ARG A 77 -35.27 4.26 5.87
C ARG A 77 -34.73 3.16 4.98
N VAL A 78 -33.61 3.46 4.32
CA VAL A 78 -32.85 2.50 3.53
C VAL A 78 -31.66 2.03 4.36
N TYR A 79 -31.54 0.72 4.50
CA TYR A 79 -30.52 0.02 5.28
C TYR A 79 -29.56 -0.66 4.32
N ILE A 80 -28.26 -0.37 4.44
CA ILE A 80 -27.21 -0.86 3.55
C ILE A 80 -26.10 -1.48 4.40
N ALA A 81 -25.90 -2.78 4.27
CA ALA A 81 -24.74 -3.48 4.80
C ALA A 81 -23.85 -3.94 3.63
N VAL A 82 -22.54 -3.80 3.80
CA VAL A 82 -21.55 -4.12 2.76
C VAL A 82 -20.94 -5.47 3.08
N GLU A 83 -21.09 -6.42 2.18
CA GLU A 83 -20.51 -7.76 2.30
C GLU A 83 -19.34 -7.93 1.32
N TYR A 84 -18.78 -9.15 1.27
CA TYR A 84 -17.61 -9.47 0.45
C TYR A 84 -17.83 -9.32 -1.06
N ASP A 85 -19.04 -9.52 -1.57
CA ASP A 85 -19.32 -9.53 -3.01
C ASP A 85 -20.64 -8.84 -3.37
N CYS A 86 -21.40 -8.41 -2.37
CA CYS A 86 -22.70 -7.79 -2.54
C CYS A 86 -22.97 -6.70 -1.50
N LEU A 87 -23.98 -5.88 -1.79
CA LEU A 87 -24.67 -5.05 -0.81
C LEU A 87 -25.93 -5.77 -0.37
N LEU A 88 -26.10 -5.89 0.94
CA LEU A 88 -27.36 -6.27 1.54
C LEU A 88 -28.19 -5.00 1.72
N VAL A 89 -29.28 -4.90 0.97
CA VAL A 89 -30.14 -3.72 0.95
C VAL A 89 -31.52 -4.05 1.50
N SER A 90 -32.04 -3.21 2.39
CA SER A 90 -33.44 -3.29 2.83
C SER A 90 -34.04 -1.90 2.96
N CYS A 91 -35.35 -1.82 2.91
CA CYS A 91 -36.13 -0.61 3.08
C CYS A 91 -37.23 -0.86 4.11
N SER A 92 -37.60 0.18 4.85
CA SER A 92 -38.75 0.17 5.75
C SER A 92 -40.09 0.05 5.04
N VAL A 93 -40.14 0.27 3.71
CA VAL A 93 -41.37 0.29 2.91
C VAL A 93 -41.49 -1.00 2.09
N ASP A 94 -40.77 -1.12 0.98
CA ASP A 94 -41.08 -2.04 -0.12
C ASP A 94 -39.85 -2.82 -0.63
N THR A 95 -38.96 -3.28 0.25
CA THR A 95 -37.80 -4.11 -0.15
C THR A 95 -37.74 -5.41 0.66
N ASP A 96 -37.52 -6.51 -0.06
CA ASP A 96 -37.35 -7.87 0.46
C ASP A 96 -36.20 -8.60 -0.26
N GLU A 97 -36.00 -9.88 0.04
CA GLU A 97 -34.92 -10.69 -0.57
C GLU A 97 -35.00 -10.85 -2.09
N THR A 98 -36.16 -10.64 -2.70
CA THR A 98 -36.43 -10.85 -4.13
C THR A 98 -36.66 -9.55 -4.90
N TYR A 99 -36.96 -8.46 -4.22
CA TYR A 99 -37.36 -7.21 -4.84
C TYR A 99 -36.68 -5.99 -4.21
N LEU A 100 -36.04 -5.17 -5.06
CA LEU A 100 -35.47 -3.88 -4.68
C LEU A 100 -36.52 -2.77 -4.83
N GLY A 101 -36.97 -2.24 -3.70
CA GLY A 101 -38.01 -1.21 -3.65
C GLY A 101 -37.61 0.15 -4.21
N HIS A 102 -38.62 0.97 -4.49
CA HIS A 102 -38.46 2.26 -5.17
C HIS A 102 -37.51 3.20 -4.41
N TYR A 103 -37.69 3.30 -3.09
CA TYR A 103 -36.87 4.15 -2.22
C TYR A 103 -35.41 3.69 -2.18
N ALA A 104 -35.18 2.38 -2.08
CA ALA A 104 -33.83 1.81 -2.03
C ALA A 104 -33.09 2.05 -3.35
N TYR A 105 -33.76 1.80 -4.47
CA TYR A 105 -33.22 2.05 -5.81
C TYR A 105 -32.89 3.52 -6.04
N LEU A 106 -33.81 4.45 -5.77
CA LEU A 106 -33.57 5.89 -5.95
C LEU A 106 -32.43 6.40 -5.08
N ILE A 107 -32.26 5.86 -3.86
CA ILE A 107 -31.18 6.25 -2.97
C ILE A 107 -29.82 5.78 -3.45
N LEU A 108 -29.71 4.51 -3.83
CA LEU A 108 -28.47 3.99 -4.39
C LEU A 108 -28.09 4.78 -5.65
N ARG A 109 -29.07 5.10 -6.52
CA ARG A 109 -28.85 5.96 -7.68
C ARG A 109 -28.43 7.38 -7.31
N ALA A 110 -29.03 7.98 -6.28
CA ALA A 110 -28.68 9.32 -5.80
C ALA A 110 -27.25 9.38 -5.24
N MET A 111 -26.76 8.29 -4.64
CA MET A 111 -25.38 8.15 -4.16
C MET A 111 -24.37 8.04 -5.32
N MET A 112 -24.80 7.52 -6.48
CA MET A 112 -23.97 7.31 -7.67
C MET A 112 -24.02 8.46 -8.69
N ARG A 113 -23.87 9.72 -8.24
CA ARG A 113 -23.93 10.90 -9.15
C ARG A 113 -22.89 10.85 -10.27
N SER A 114 -21.74 10.21 -10.04
CA SER A 114 -20.66 10.00 -10.99
C SER A 114 -20.79 8.69 -11.79
N GLY A 115 -21.93 7.99 -11.70
CA GLY A 115 -22.17 6.70 -12.35
C GLY A 115 -21.71 5.48 -11.55
N TYR A 116 -21.06 5.68 -10.40
CA TYR A 116 -20.67 4.63 -9.47
C TYR A 116 -20.57 5.17 -8.03
N CYS A 117 -20.55 4.29 -7.05
CA CYS A 117 -20.28 4.61 -5.65
C CYS A 117 -19.38 3.51 -5.06
N ASP A 118 -18.30 3.92 -4.40
CA ASP A 118 -17.40 3.02 -3.69
C ASP A 118 -17.82 2.90 -2.22
N PHE A 119 -18.18 1.67 -1.82
CA PHE A 119 -18.62 1.33 -0.47
C PHE A 119 -17.47 0.83 0.43
N GLN A 120 -16.22 0.86 -0.02
CA GLN A 120 -15.05 0.36 0.71
C GLN A 120 -14.91 0.96 2.11
N GLU A 121 -15.23 2.24 2.31
CA GLU A 121 -15.17 2.91 3.62
C GLU A 121 -16.15 2.31 4.65
N TYR A 122 -17.25 1.71 4.18
CA TYR A 122 -18.28 1.07 5.01
C TYR A 122 -18.07 -0.44 5.20
N TYR A 123 -17.10 -1.04 4.51
CA TYR A 123 -16.83 -2.47 4.58
C TYR A 123 -15.97 -2.84 5.81
N TRP A 124 -16.66 -3.28 6.87
CA TRP A 124 -16.06 -3.67 8.16
C TRP A 124 -16.68 -4.95 8.72
N PRO A 125 -16.51 -6.08 8.00
CA PRO A 125 -17.17 -7.33 8.33
C PRO A 125 -16.71 -7.86 9.70
N ALA A 126 -17.63 -8.42 10.47
CA ALA A 126 -17.46 -8.91 11.84
C ALA A 126 -16.82 -7.93 12.86
N CYS A 127 -16.67 -6.65 12.53
CA CYS A 127 -16.14 -5.64 13.44
C CYS A 127 -17.18 -5.16 14.46
N PHE A 128 -18.46 -5.46 14.24
CA PHE A 128 -19.58 -5.05 15.07
C PHE A 128 -20.25 -6.28 15.67
N ALA A 129 -20.30 -6.34 17.01
CA ALA A 129 -21.01 -7.40 17.73
C ALA A 129 -22.50 -7.05 17.87
N LEU A 130 -23.35 -8.07 17.81
CA LEU A 130 -24.79 -7.93 18.00
C LEU A 130 -25.13 -7.21 19.30
N GLY A 131 -25.88 -6.11 19.19
CA GLY A 131 -26.36 -5.35 20.36
C GLY A 131 -25.34 -4.37 20.95
N ASN A 132 -24.09 -4.34 20.48
CA ASN A 132 -23.11 -3.35 20.93
C ASN A 132 -22.94 -2.26 19.87
N LYS A 133 -23.33 -1.02 20.21
CA LYS A 133 -23.17 0.14 19.32
C LYS A 133 -21.72 0.52 19.05
N ARG A 134 -20.77 0.05 19.88
CA ARG A 134 -19.34 0.39 19.73
C ARG A 134 -18.53 -0.82 19.31
N SER A 135 -17.82 -0.69 18.19
CA SER A 135 -16.84 -1.68 17.76
C SER A 135 -15.65 -1.72 18.72
N ARG A 136 -15.07 -2.92 18.93
CA ARG A 136 -13.78 -3.08 19.62
C ARG A 136 -12.59 -2.76 18.70
N TYR A 137 -12.81 -2.72 17.39
CA TYR A 137 -11.78 -2.69 16.35
C TYR A 137 -11.65 -1.33 15.67
N VAL A 138 -12.77 -0.66 15.42
CA VAL A 138 -12.81 0.61 14.69
C VAL A 138 -13.44 1.74 15.50
N ASP A 139 -13.05 2.96 15.16
CA ASP A 139 -13.69 4.21 15.57
C ASP A 139 -14.50 4.76 14.39
N VAL A 140 -15.71 5.23 14.66
CA VAL A 140 -16.62 5.81 13.66
C VAL A 140 -16.80 7.28 13.98
N VAL A 141 -16.41 8.16 13.06
CA VAL A 141 -16.52 9.62 13.21
C VAL A 141 -17.40 10.17 12.10
N LYS A 142 -18.50 10.84 12.47
CA LYS A 142 -19.35 11.54 11.51
C LYS A 142 -18.62 12.78 10.99
N LYS A 143 -18.54 12.93 9.66
CA LYS A 143 -17.99 14.11 8.98
C LYS A 143 -19.07 14.79 8.11
N PRO A 144 -18.86 16.04 7.67
CA PRO A 144 -19.70 16.62 6.62
C PRO A 144 -19.69 15.71 5.38
N GLY A 145 -20.86 15.20 4.99
CA GLY A 145 -21.02 14.33 3.82
C GLY A 145 -20.89 12.83 4.05
N GLY A 146 -20.63 12.34 5.28
CA GLY A 146 -20.56 10.89 5.53
C GLY A 146 -19.95 10.48 6.86
N PHE A 147 -19.35 9.29 6.90
CA PHE A 147 -18.64 8.76 8.07
C PHE A 147 -17.23 8.40 7.68
N THR A 148 -16.28 8.71 8.55
CA THR A 148 -14.93 8.17 8.47
C THR A 148 -14.78 7.08 9.52
N ILE A 149 -14.41 5.88 9.06
CA ILE A 149 -14.18 4.71 9.90
C ILE A 149 -12.69 4.40 9.88
N THR A 150 -12.05 4.42 11.05
CA THR A 150 -10.62 4.17 11.20
C THR A 150 -10.35 3.08 12.21
N LEU A 151 -9.27 2.32 12.02
CA LEU A 151 -8.79 1.37 13.01
C LEU A 151 -8.44 2.08 14.33
N LYS A 152 -8.80 1.46 15.45
CA LYS A 152 -8.35 1.90 16.78
C LYS A 152 -6.84 1.73 16.90
N LYS A 153 -6.18 2.59 17.69
CA LYS A 153 -4.70 2.66 17.85
C LYS A 153 -3.97 1.32 18.03
N LYS A 154 -4.60 0.30 18.62
CA LYS A 154 -3.98 -1.02 18.84
C LYS A 154 -3.95 -1.91 17.58
N PHE A 155 -4.73 -1.56 16.57
CA PHE A 155 -4.77 -2.24 15.28
C PHE A 155 -4.05 -1.41 14.24
N SER A 156 -3.20 -2.05 13.45
CA SER A 156 -2.39 -1.40 12.42
C SER A 156 -2.72 -1.89 11.01
N GLY A 157 -3.38 -3.04 10.90
CA GLY A 157 -3.86 -3.57 9.63
C GLY A 157 -4.80 -4.73 9.86
N LEU A 158 -6.10 -4.45 9.96
CA LEU A 158 -7.12 -5.50 10.06
C LEU A 158 -7.45 -6.02 8.66
N PHE A 159 -7.07 -7.26 8.38
CA PHE A 159 -7.43 -7.96 7.16
C PHE A 159 -8.94 -8.21 7.13
N ARG A 160 -9.55 -7.89 6.00
CA ARG A 160 -10.94 -8.16 5.68
C ARG A 160 -10.98 -9.07 4.45
N PRO A 161 -11.98 -9.97 4.34
CA PRO A 161 -12.14 -10.76 3.12
C PRO A 161 -12.12 -9.87 1.87
N GLY A 162 -11.26 -10.22 0.91
CA GLY A 162 -11.07 -9.45 -0.33
C GLY A 162 -10.09 -8.31 -0.26
N ASP A 163 -9.45 -8.06 0.89
CA ASP A 163 -8.23 -7.27 0.90
C ASP A 163 -7.12 -8.05 0.16
N ASP A 164 -6.37 -7.36 -0.69
CA ASP A 164 -5.28 -7.97 -1.45
C ASP A 164 -4.13 -8.39 -0.53
N LEU A 165 -3.65 -9.63 -0.70
CA LEU A 165 -2.42 -10.13 -0.10
C LEU A 165 -1.36 -10.30 -1.20
N PRO A 166 -0.07 -10.08 -0.89
CA PRO A 166 0.99 -10.27 -1.88
C PRO A 166 1.08 -11.75 -2.27
N ASP A 167 1.18 -12.05 -3.56
CA ASP A 167 1.33 -13.42 -4.04
C ASP A 167 2.61 -14.06 -3.47
N VAL A 168 2.44 -15.22 -2.83
CA VAL A 168 3.56 -16.00 -2.28
C VAL A 168 3.93 -17.10 -3.28
N THR A 169 4.80 -16.74 -4.21
CA THR A 169 5.39 -17.64 -5.23
C THR A 169 6.68 -18.33 -4.74
N GLU A 170 7.57 -18.74 -5.64
CA GLU A 170 8.88 -19.29 -5.24
C GLU A 170 9.85 -18.17 -4.84
N ARG A 171 10.63 -18.40 -3.77
CA ARG A 171 11.66 -17.44 -3.33
C ARG A 171 12.91 -17.53 -4.22
N VAL A 172 12.90 -16.78 -5.32
CA VAL A 172 14.04 -16.68 -6.25
C VAL A 172 15.02 -15.60 -5.77
N VAL A 173 16.20 -16.04 -5.34
CA VAL A 173 17.30 -15.16 -4.95
C VAL A 173 17.92 -14.48 -6.17
N VAL A 174 18.15 -13.17 -6.08
CA VAL A 174 18.92 -12.44 -7.09
C VAL A 174 20.41 -12.57 -6.79
N PRO A 175 21.22 -13.11 -7.71
CA PRO A 175 22.66 -13.23 -7.49
C PRO A 175 23.30 -11.87 -7.20
N ARG A 176 24.14 -11.84 -6.16
CA ARG A 176 24.94 -10.69 -5.76
C ARG A 176 26.39 -11.12 -5.68
N GLU A 177 27.24 -10.46 -6.47
CA GLU A 177 28.68 -10.72 -6.42
C GLU A 177 29.22 -10.35 -5.03
N ARG A 178 29.92 -11.30 -4.42
CA ARG A 178 30.67 -11.02 -3.20
C ARG A 178 32.01 -10.46 -3.60
N LEU A 179 32.37 -9.30 -3.06
CA LEU A 179 33.71 -8.75 -3.23
C LEU A 179 34.70 -9.75 -2.63
N LEU A 180 35.42 -10.46 -3.50
CA LEU A 180 36.38 -11.49 -3.10
C LEU A 180 37.72 -10.92 -2.68
N ASP A 181 38.01 -9.64 -2.93
CA ASP A 181 39.28 -9.04 -2.54
C ASP A 181 39.17 -7.56 -2.17
N LYS A 182 40.17 -7.11 -1.42
CA LYS A 182 40.45 -5.70 -1.07
C LYS A 182 40.70 -4.89 -2.35
N HIS A 183 39.66 -4.59 -3.10
CA HIS A 183 39.78 -3.62 -4.18
C HIS A 183 40.19 -2.28 -3.58
N ALA A 184 41.26 -1.72 -4.13
CA ALA A 184 41.80 -0.44 -3.70
C ALA A 184 40.68 0.60 -3.80
N MET A 185 40.35 1.24 -2.66
CA MET A 185 39.43 2.37 -2.66
C MET A 185 39.82 3.36 -3.75
N ALA A 186 38.83 3.86 -4.49
CA ALA A 186 39.06 4.83 -5.56
C ALA A 186 39.94 5.99 -5.06
N ARG A 187 40.97 6.35 -5.84
CA ARG A 187 41.89 7.44 -5.48
C ARG A 187 41.10 8.74 -5.37
N LEU A 188 41.31 9.45 -4.28
CA LEU A 188 40.60 10.71 -4.01
C LEU A 188 41.27 11.87 -4.72
N ALA A 189 40.44 12.69 -5.37
CA ALA A 189 40.84 13.96 -5.97
C ALA A 189 40.08 15.12 -5.30
N PRO A 190 40.60 16.37 -5.37
CA PRO A 190 39.94 17.55 -4.82
C PRO A 190 38.52 17.77 -5.37
N VAL A 191 38.28 17.36 -6.61
CA VAL A 191 36.96 17.24 -7.23
C VAL A 191 36.77 15.79 -7.63
N SER A 192 35.68 15.17 -7.19
CA SER A 192 35.41 13.76 -7.43
C SER A 192 33.90 13.50 -7.49
N ILE A 193 33.54 12.23 -7.66
CA ILE A 193 32.17 11.75 -7.76
C ILE A 193 31.77 11.00 -6.50
N GLY A 194 30.54 11.20 -6.05
CA GLY A 194 29.90 10.40 -5.02
C GLY A 194 28.52 9.95 -5.48
N TYR A 195 27.86 9.14 -4.66
CA TYR A 195 26.62 8.46 -5.05
C TYR A 195 25.52 8.72 -4.04
N CYS A 196 24.38 9.16 -4.53
CA CYS A 196 23.23 9.49 -3.72
C CYS A 196 22.18 8.39 -3.84
N PHE A 197 21.75 7.83 -2.73
CA PHE A 197 20.53 7.05 -2.62
C PHE A 197 19.33 7.98 -2.58
N ALA A 198 18.62 8.05 -3.70
CA ALA A 198 17.43 8.84 -3.91
C ALA A 198 16.20 8.03 -3.54
N ASN A 199 15.51 8.45 -2.47
CA ASN A 199 14.31 7.79 -1.97
C ASN A 199 13.17 8.80 -1.78
N THR A 200 11.94 8.30 -1.86
CA THR A 200 10.71 9.05 -1.56
C THR A 200 9.74 8.13 -0.83
N ASP A 201 8.75 8.69 -0.15
CA ASP A 201 7.69 7.89 0.49
C ASP A 201 6.70 7.44 -0.58
N LEU A 202 6.78 6.18 -1.00
CA LEU A 202 5.92 5.59 -2.02
C LEU A 202 4.42 5.59 -1.66
N LEU A 203 4.03 5.88 -0.41
CA LEU A 203 2.63 6.06 -0.01
C LEU A 203 2.12 7.48 -0.28
N ASN A 204 3.02 8.43 -0.50
CA ASN A 204 2.66 9.81 -0.81
C ASN A 204 2.23 9.93 -2.28
N PHE A 205 1.10 10.62 -2.52
CA PHE A 205 0.57 10.85 -3.87
C PHE A 205 1.51 11.63 -4.80
N HIS A 206 2.52 12.30 -4.25
CA HIS A 206 3.56 12.98 -5.01
C HIS A 206 4.73 12.07 -5.43
N SER A 207 4.77 10.81 -5.00
CA SER A 207 5.89 9.92 -5.30
C SER A 207 5.82 9.42 -6.71
N ASN A 208 6.75 9.87 -7.55
CA ASN A 208 6.80 9.60 -8.98
C ASN A 208 7.97 8.69 -9.39
N HIS A 209 8.73 8.16 -8.43
CA HIS A 209 9.83 7.26 -8.72
C HIS A 209 10.07 6.21 -7.64
N TYR A 210 10.56 5.04 -8.05
CA TYR A 210 11.12 4.02 -7.19
C TYR A 210 12.52 4.41 -6.67
N PRO A 211 13.01 3.80 -5.59
CA PRO A 211 14.31 4.14 -5.01
C PRO A 211 15.46 3.75 -5.94
N PHE A 212 16.39 4.68 -6.18
CA PHE A 212 17.51 4.48 -7.11
C PHE A 212 18.76 5.29 -6.72
N LEU A 213 19.85 5.12 -7.47
CA LEU A 213 21.10 5.86 -7.26
C LEU A 213 21.23 7.03 -8.25
N ILE A 214 21.67 8.17 -7.74
CA ILE A 214 21.99 9.38 -8.51
C ILE A 214 23.44 9.79 -8.20
N PRO A 215 24.37 9.74 -9.16
CA PRO A 215 25.71 10.24 -8.94
C PRO A 215 25.70 11.76 -8.79
N TYR A 216 26.72 12.30 -8.11
CA TYR A 216 26.90 13.74 -7.98
C TYR A 216 28.38 14.10 -7.97
N VAL A 217 28.70 15.29 -8.48
CA VAL A 217 30.04 15.86 -8.40
C VAL A 217 30.16 16.69 -7.12
N PHE A 218 31.29 16.53 -6.41
CA PHE A 218 31.59 17.31 -5.22
C PHE A 218 33.03 17.79 -5.20
N ALA A 219 33.27 18.85 -4.42
CA ALA A 219 34.62 19.25 -4.02
C ALA A 219 34.87 18.76 -2.59
N ALA A 220 35.98 18.07 -2.39
CA ALA A 220 36.42 17.57 -1.09
C ALA A 220 37.06 18.70 -0.25
N THR A 221 37.20 18.46 1.05
CA THR A 221 38.06 19.26 1.92
C THR A 221 39.54 19.05 1.60
N ALA A 222 40.43 19.92 2.08
CA ALA A 222 41.87 19.80 1.85
C ALA A 222 42.46 18.44 2.31
N TYR A 223 41.86 17.84 3.33
CA TYR A 223 42.25 16.53 3.86
C TYR A 223 41.58 15.35 3.15
N LEU A 224 40.74 15.59 2.13
CA LEU A 224 39.99 14.58 1.37
C LEU A 224 39.11 13.65 2.24
N LYS A 225 38.72 14.11 3.43
CA LYS A 225 37.94 13.30 4.39
C LYS A 225 36.43 13.51 4.27
N THR A 226 36.01 14.72 3.92
CA THR A 226 34.60 15.11 3.87
C THR A 226 34.32 15.96 2.62
N VAL A 227 33.04 16.05 2.27
CA VAL A 227 32.55 16.93 1.20
C VAL A 227 32.57 18.38 1.68
N LYS A 228 33.34 19.25 1.01
CA LYS A 228 33.33 20.71 1.25
C LYS A 228 32.11 21.36 0.59
N SER A 229 31.78 20.95 -0.64
CA SER A 229 30.61 21.48 -1.36
C SER A 229 30.17 20.52 -2.47
N PHE A 230 28.88 20.29 -2.60
CA PHE A 230 28.30 19.66 -3.78
C PHE A 230 28.34 20.62 -4.98
N LYS A 231 28.48 20.10 -6.20
CA LYS A 231 28.54 20.90 -7.43
C LYS A 231 27.29 20.72 -8.27
N ARG A 232 26.92 19.47 -8.57
CA ARG A 232 25.76 19.12 -9.39
C ARG A 232 25.41 17.63 -9.24
N PHE A 233 24.16 17.29 -9.47
CA PHE A 233 23.78 15.92 -9.81
C PHE A 233 24.27 15.55 -11.22
N VAL A 234 24.46 14.25 -11.45
CA VAL A 234 24.91 13.67 -12.72
C VAL A 234 23.77 12.84 -13.27
N PHE A 235 23.16 13.28 -14.37
CA PHE A 235 22.06 12.59 -15.02
C PHE A 235 22.42 12.03 -16.39
N ASN A 236 23.53 12.48 -16.95
CA ASN A 236 24.05 12.09 -18.25
C ASN A 236 25.58 11.95 -18.22
N PRO A 237 26.18 11.23 -19.18
CA PRO A 237 27.65 11.07 -19.27
C PRO A 237 28.44 12.38 -19.33
N HIS A 238 27.89 13.43 -19.94
CA HIS A 238 28.57 14.73 -20.06
C HIS A 238 28.61 15.53 -18.74
N ASP A 239 27.78 15.18 -17.75
CA ASP A 239 27.75 15.91 -16.47
C ASP A 239 29.01 15.69 -15.62
N VAL A 240 29.80 14.67 -15.95
CA VAL A 240 31.09 14.34 -15.32
C VAL A 240 32.29 14.84 -16.13
N ASP A 241 32.10 15.63 -17.18
CA ASP A 241 33.19 16.21 -17.96
C ASP A 241 34.17 16.96 -17.04
N GLY A 242 35.46 16.63 -17.16
CA GLY A 242 36.53 17.16 -16.32
C GLY A 242 36.74 16.44 -14.97
N VAL A 243 36.00 15.35 -14.69
CA VAL A 243 36.22 14.48 -13.53
C VAL A 243 36.86 13.18 -13.99
N SER A 244 38.01 12.82 -13.42
CA SER A 244 38.63 11.51 -13.67
C SER A 244 37.88 10.42 -12.90
N LEU A 245 37.31 9.46 -13.62
CA LEU A 245 36.61 8.32 -13.07
C LEU A 245 37.52 7.09 -13.09
N SER A 246 37.38 6.25 -12.06
CA SER A 246 37.91 4.89 -12.11
C SER A 246 36.98 3.97 -12.91
N PRO A 247 37.45 2.82 -13.42
CA PRO A 247 36.61 1.86 -14.15
C PRO A 247 35.36 1.44 -13.37
N GLN A 248 35.48 1.27 -12.05
CA GLN A 248 34.37 0.93 -11.16
C GLN A 248 33.33 2.06 -11.06
N GLN A 249 33.78 3.31 -11.11
CA GLN A 249 32.89 4.48 -11.09
C GLN A 249 32.20 4.68 -12.43
N GLU A 250 32.87 4.37 -13.55
CA GLU A 250 32.26 4.34 -14.87
C GLU A 250 31.16 3.28 -14.95
N GLU A 251 31.44 2.07 -14.46
CA GLU A 251 30.47 0.98 -14.36
C GLU A 251 29.28 1.36 -13.45
N LEU A 252 29.56 1.87 -12.25
CA LEU A 252 28.51 2.29 -11.32
C LEU A 252 27.67 3.45 -11.88
N ASN A 253 28.26 4.38 -12.62
CA ASN A 253 27.52 5.44 -13.31
C ASN A 253 26.60 4.86 -14.40
N SER A 254 27.08 3.89 -15.19
CA SER A 254 26.26 3.20 -16.18
C SER A 254 25.03 2.54 -15.52
N ILE A 255 25.23 1.87 -14.38
CA ILE A 255 24.13 1.28 -13.62
C ILE A 255 23.16 2.36 -13.11
N CYS A 256 23.67 3.49 -12.59
CA CYS A 256 22.83 4.59 -12.12
C CYS A 256 21.95 5.18 -13.25
N PHE A 257 22.50 5.33 -14.45
CA PHE A 257 21.74 5.80 -15.61
C PHE A 257 20.66 4.80 -16.01
N ALA A 258 20.98 3.50 -16.05
CA ALA A 258 19.98 2.46 -16.29
C ALA A 258 18.88 2.47 -15.22
N MET A 259 19.22 2.68 -13.95
CA MET A 259 18.23 2.78 -12.88
C MET A 259 17.32 3.99 -13.07
N LYS A 260 17.86 5.16 -13.42
CA LYS A 260 17.08 6.38 -13.63
C LYS A 260 15.97 6.20 -14.67
N GLU A 261 16.28 5.56 -15.79
CA GLU A 261 15.29 5.32 -16.86
C GLU A 261 14.14 4.40 -16.43
N LEU A 262 14.40 3.49 -15.48
CA LEU A 262 13.41 2.55 -14.95
C LEU A 262 12.69 3.06 -13.70
N ALA A 263 13.29 4.01 -12.99
CA ALA A 263 12.80 4.48 -11.69
C ALA A 263 11.46 5.19 -11.78
N ALA A 264 11.13 5.84 -12.90
CA ALA A 264 9.90 6.59 -13.05
C ALA A 264 8.65 5.70 -12.90
N ILE A 265 7.76 6.07 -11.99
CA ILE A 265 6.47 5.39 -11.77
C ILE A 265 5.51 5.87 -12.85
N ARG A 266 4.91 4.92 -13.58
CA ARG A 266 3.88 5.22 -14.56
C ARG A 266 2.53 5.27 -13.87
N PHE A 267 1.78 6.36 -14.11
CA PHE A 267 0.41 6.53 -13.63
C PHE A 267 -0.55 6.46 -14.81
N SER A 268 -1.60 5.67 -14.68
CA SER A 268 -2.74 5.73 -15.60
C SER A 268 -3.72 6.82 -15.16
N ALA A 269 -4.37 7.49 -16.11
CA ALA A 269 -5.40 8.51 -15.81
C ALA A 269 -6.56 7.94 -14.96
N ASN A 270 -6.80 6.63 -15.10
CA ASN A 270 -7.63 5.83 -14.21
C ASN A 270 -6.69 4.83 -13.53
N GLY A 271 -6.31 5.05 -12.27
CA GLY A 271 -5.22 4.38 -11.53
C GLY A 271 -5.26 2.84 -11.37
N HIS A 272 -6.04 2.13 -12.19
CA HIS A 272 -6.29 0.70 -12.14
C HIS A 272 -6.04 -0.03 -13.48
N LEU A 273 -5.37 0.58 -14.46
CA LEU A 273 -5.11 -0.12 -15.73
C LEU A 273 -4.08 -1.25 -15.53
N PRO A 274 -4.42 -2.53 -15.81
CA PRO A 274 -3.54 -3.68 -15.56
C PRO A 274 -2.19 -3.58 -16.27
N GLU A 275 -2.15 -3.01 -17.48
CA GLU A 275 -0.93 -2.85 -18.28
C GLU A 275 0.09 -1.93 -17.60
N THR A 276 -0.38 -0.86 -16.96
CA THR A 276 0.50 0.08 -16.24
C THR A 276 1.14 -0.60 -15.03
N ASN A 277 0.37 -1.45 -14.33
CA ASN A 277 0.87 -2.23 -13.20
C ASN A 277 1.92 -3.26 -13.65
N ALA A 278 1.65 -4.00 -14.74
CA ALA A 278 2.60 -4.98 -15.28
C ALA A 278 3.94 -4.34 -15.66
N ILE A 279 3.92 -3.15 -16.28
CA ILE A 279 5.14 -2.41 -16.62
C ILE A 279 5.88 -1.94 -15.36
N ASN A 280 5.15 -1.40 -14.39
CA ASN A 280 5.72 -0.97 -13.12
C ASN A 280 6.37 -2.14 -12.37
N ASP A 281 5.73 -3.30 -12.32
CA ASP A 281 6.25 -4.51 -11.69
C ASP A 281 7.50 -5.03 -12.41
N ALA A 282 7.48 -5.05 -13.74
CA ALA A 282 8.66 -5.41 -14.54
C ALA A 282 9.83 -4.45 -14.27
N ASN A 283 9.57 -3.15 -14.24
CA ASN A 283 10.59 -2.13 -13.93
C ASN A 283 11.16 -2.31 -12.52
N GLN A 284 10.32 -2.57 -11.51
CA GLN A 284 10.76 -2.84 -10.14
C GLN A 284 11.71 -4.04 -10.08
N LEU A 285 11.40 -5.14 -10.78
CA LEU A 285 12.27 -6.30 -10.81
C LEU A 285 13.63 -6.01 -11.47
N VAL A 286 13.64 -5.26 -12.59
CA VAL A 286 14.90 -4.88 -13.25
C VAL A 286 15.70 -3.92 -12.36
N LEU A 287 15.07 -2.94 -11.72
CA LEU A 287 15.70 -2.06 -10.73
C LEU A 287 16.32 -2.84 -9.58
N PHE A 288 15.62 -3.83 -9.05
CA PHE A 288 16.12 -4.68 -7.97
C PHE A 288 17.37 -5.47 -8.39
N LYS A 289 17.40 -5.97 -9.63
CA LYS A 289 18.59 -6.61 -10.22
C LYS A 289 19.74 -5.62 -10.37
N LEU A 290 19.47 -4.39 -10.80
CA LEU A 290 20.48 -3.33 -10.89
C LEU A 290 21.03 -2.96 -9.50
N TRP A 291 20.19 -2.93 -8.46
CA TRP A 291 20.64 -2.71 -7.08
C TRP A 291 21.61 -3.79 -6.61
N ASN A 292 21.33 -5.06 -6.93
CA ASN A 292 22.23 -6.17 -6.58
C ASN A 292 23.58 -6.09 -7.33
N LYS A 293 23.60 -5.55 -8.56
CA LYS A 293 24.85 -5.24 -9.29
C LYS A 293 25.57 -4.01 -8.72
N ALA A 294 24.83 -2.97 -8.34
CA ALA A 294 25.39 -1.71 -7.86
C ALA A 294 26.02 -1.82 -6.47
N LEU A 295 25.41 -2.60 -5.57
CA LEU A 295 25.79 -2.63 -4.16
C LEU A 295 27.28 -2.95 -3.90
N PRO A 296 27.88 -3.99 -4.52
CA PRO A 296 29.31 -4.26 -4.37
C PRO A 296 30.22 -3.10 -4.83
N LEU A 297 29.85 -2.41 -5.92
CA LEU A 297 30.60 -1.24 -6.41
C LEU A 297 30.41 -0.02 -5.49
N LEU A 298 29.19 0.16 -4.98
CA LEU A 298 28.79 1.26 -4.11
C LEU A 298 29.53 1.20 -2.77
N MET A 299 29.73 0.00 -2.21
CA MET A 299 30.46 -0.18 -0.95
C MET A 299 31.96 0.13 -1.05
N GLN A 300 32.52 0.21 -2.25
CA GLN A 300 33.90 0.65 -2.47
C GLN A 300 34.03 2.18 -2.57
N GLN A 301 32.90 2.89 -2.61
CA GLN A 301 32.86 4.35 -2.72
C GLN A 301 32.92 4.99 -1.35
N ARG A 302 33.77 6.01 -1.21
CA ARG A 302 33.95 6.73 0.07
C ARG A 302 32.80 7.67 0.42
N PHE A 303 32.14 8.22 -0.60
CA PHE A 303 31.13 9.25 -0.42
C PHE A 303 29.80 8.79 -0.98
N THR A 304 28.99 8.25 -0.08
CA THR A 304 27.62 7.87 -0.33
C THR A 304 26.71 8.68 0.59
N HIS A 305 25.60 9.17 0.03
CA HIS A 305 24.62 9.95 0.79
C HIS A 305 23.21 9.46 0.52
N TYR A 306 22.31 9.66 1.46
CA TYR A 306 20.87 9.56 1.32
C TYR A 306 20.29 10.95 1.03
N CYS A 307 19.37 11.03 0.07
CA CYS A 307 18.59 12.23 -0.21
C CYS A 307 17.11 11.85 -0.34
N TYR A 308 16.28 12.50 0.48
CA TYR A 308 14.83 12.41 0.32
C TYR A 308 14.40 13.41 -0.76
N THR A 309 13.88 12.89 -1.87
CA THR A 309 13.77 13.67 -3.12
C THR A 309 12.50 14.51 -3.22
N TYR A 310 11.48 14.20 -2.41
CA TYR A 310 10.13 14.74 -2.54
C TYR A 310 9.59 14.58 -3.97
N GLY A 311 9.67 13.38 -4.54
CA GLY A 311 9.26 13.12 -5.92
C GLY A 311 10.12 13.86 -6.96
N LEU A 312 11.44 13.86 -6.77
CA LEU A 312 12.45 14.57 -7.58
C LEU A 312 12.31 16.10 -7.63
N ARG A 313 11.36 16.72 -6.92
CA ARG A 313 11.15 18.19 -6.92
C ARG A 313 12.41 18.96 -6.53
N ASN A 314 13.20 18.41 -5.61
CA ASN A 314 14.43 19.03 -5.10
C ASN A 314 15.70 18.50 -5.79
N VAL A 315 15.54 17.66 -6.82
CA VAL A 315 16.64 17.01 -7.53
C VAL A 315 16.89 17.77 -8.84
N THR A 316 17.13 19.07 -8.70
CA THR A 316 17.42 19.98 -9.82
C THR A 316 18.70 20.76 -9.52
N GLY A 317 19.65 20.74 -10.47
CA GLY A 317 20.92 21.45 -10.33
C GLY A 317 21.84 20.93 -9.21
N LYS A 318 22.17 21.81 -8.25
CA LYS A 318 23.18 21.56 -7.20
C LYS A 318 22.54 20.89 -5.97
N PRO A 319 23.06 19.75 -5.48
CA PRO A 319 22.57 19.14 -4.25
C PRO A 319 22.67 20.08 -3.05
N VAL A 320 21.59 20.17 -2.27
CA VAL A 320 21.53 20.99 -1.06
C VAL A 320 22.19 20.24 0.09
N MET A 321 23.17 20.87 0.74
CA MET A 321 24.00 20.21 1.75
C MET A 321 23.20 19.63 2.93
N ARG A 322 22.14 20.32 3.37
CA ARG A 322 21.31 19.86 4.49
C ARG A 322 20.50 18.59 4.17
N ASP A 323 20.20 18.35 2.89
CA ASP A 323 19.34 17.26 2.43
C ASP A 323 20.15 15.99 2.10
N MET A 324 21.46 16.13 1.93
CA MET A 324 22.42 15.04 1.68
C MET A 324 22.96 14.49 3.01
N LYS A 325 22.42 13.36 3.47
CA LYS A 325 22.85 12.70 4.72
C LYS A 325 23.85 11.60 4.42
N LEU A 326 24.98 11.53 5.11
CA LEU A 326 25.91 10.40 4.94
C LEU A 326 25.20 9.08 5.24
N VAL A 327 25.49 8.07 4.42
CA VAL A 327 24.81 6.77 4.48
C VAL A 327 25.84 5.66 4.30
N GLU A 328 25.57 4.50 4.89
CA GLU A 328 26.37 3.29 4.73
C GLU A 328 25.49 2.17 4.17
N PHE A 329 26.14 1.26 3.44
CA PHE A 329 25.51 0.07 2.89
C PHE A 329 26.23 -1.15 3.42
N ALA A 330 25.46 -2.21 3.68
CA ALA A 330 25.94 -3.46 4.24
C ALA A 330 25.78 -4.60 3.22
N MET A 331 26.76 -5.50 3.19
CA MET A 331 26.68 -6.73 2.38
C MET A 331 25.82 -7.81 3.04
N GLU A 332 25.63 -7.70 4.35
CA GLU A 332 24.79 -8.58 5.13
C GLU A 332 23.38 -8.68 4.53
N ILE A 333 22.90 -9.91 4.41
CA ILE A 333 21.58 -10.19 3.87
C ILE A 333 20.57 -10.25 5.01
N PRO A 334 19.52 -9.40 4.99
CA PRO A 334 18.44 -9.52 5.94
C PRO A 334 17.60 -10.77 5.69
N VAL A 335 17.23 -11.45 6.77
CA VAL A 335 16.40 -12.65 6.73
C VAL A 335 15.02 -12.32 7.30
N LEU A 336 13.99 -12.56 6.50
CA LEU A 336 12.58 -12.44 6.91
C LEU A 336 12.19 -13.64 7.78
N SER A 337 11.38 -13.37 8.80
CA SER A 337 10.73 -14.39 9.63
C SER A 337 9.39 -13.84 10.12
N PHE A 338 8.45 -14.71 10.46
CA PHE A 338 7.12 -14.31 10.89
C PHE A 338 6.80 -14.87 12.27
N VAL A 339 5.93 -14.16 12.98
CA VAL A 339 5.33 -14.62 14.22
C VAL A 339 3.82 -14.54 14.07
N LEU A 340 3.14 -15.67 14.15
CA LEU A 340 1.69 -15.76 14.20
C LEU A 340 1.27 -15.95 15.66
N LYS A 341 0.55 -14.96 16.21
CA LYS A 341 0.07 -14.98 17.60
C LYS A 341 -1.43 -15.16 17.65
N ASP A 342 -1.92 -15.94 18.60
CA ASP A 342 -3.33 -15.93 19.00
C ASP A 342 -3.60 -14.84 20.05
N GLU A 343 -4.35 -13.80 19.68
CA GLU A 343 -4.73 -12.67 20.54
C GLU A 343 -6.18 -12.81 21.08
N GLY A 344 -6.73 -14.02 21.07
CA GLY A 344 -8.06 -14.35 21.58
C GLY A 344 -9.15 -14.19 20.53
N ASP A 345 -9.51 -12.96 20.17
CA ASP A 345 -10.59 -12.67 19.21
C ASP A 345 -10.09 -12.65 17.74
N TYR A 346 -8.78 -12.56 17.54
CA TYR A 346 -8.11 -12.47 16.24
C TYR A 346 -6.72 -13.14 16.29
N TYR A 347 -6.17 -13.45 15.12
CA TYR A 347 -4.76 -13.78 14.98
C TYR A 347 -3.98 -12.56 14.50
N GLU A 348 -2.73 -12.43 14.93
CA GLU A 348 -1.79 -11.40 14.47
C GLU A 348 -0.59 -12.07 13.78
N LEU A 349 -0.41 -11.80 12.50
CA LEU A 349 0.79 -12.16 11.75
C LEU A 349 1.74 -10.96 11.70
N GLU A 350 2.89 -11.09 12.36
CA GLU A 350 3.91 -10.05 12.45
C GLU A 350 5.15 -10.41 11.62
N LEU A 351 5.57 -9.51 10.73
CA LEU A 351 6.82 -9.63 10.00
C LEU A 351 7.99 -9.16 10.86
N LYS A 352 9.01 -10.01 10.98
CA LYS A 352 10.27 -9.74 11.67
C LYS A 352 11.43 -9.87 10.69
N LEU A 353 12.47 -9.07 10.90
CA LEU A 353 13.66 -9.10 10.07
C LEU A 353 14.89 -9.24 10.95
N LYS A 354 15.81 -10.12 10.55
CA LYS A 354 17.05 -10.39 11.28
C LYS A 354 18.26 -10.13 10.40
N VAL A 355 19.29 -9.51 10.96
CA VAL A 355 20.61 -9.40 10.35
C VAL A 355 21.64 -10.00 11.31
N LYS A 356 22.39 -11.01 10.86
CA LYS A 356 23.30 -11.81 11.71
C LYS A 356 22.64 -12.28 13.01
N GLY A 357 21.38 -12.71 12.93
CA GLY A 357 20.59 -13.18 14.08
C GLY A 357 20.04 -12.08 15.00
N LYS A 358 20.39 -10.81 14.79
CA LYS A 358 19.82 -9.68 15.55
C LYS A 358 18.57 -9.16 14.87
N LEU A 359 17.49 -8.99 15.63
CA LEU A 359 16.26 -8.38 15.12
C LEU A 359 16.48 -6.90 14.81
N LEU A 360 16.00 -6.46 13.65
CA LEU A 360 15.90 -5.04 13.31
C LEU A 360 14.59 -4.49 13.87
N ASP A 361 14.65 -3.32 14.49
CA ASP A 361 13.46 -2.53 14.80
C ASP A 361 13.14 -1.64 13.60
N PHE A 362 11.97 -1.81 13.00
CA PHE A 362 11.61 -1.03 11.83
C PHE A 362 11.02 0.32 12.18
N ASN A 363 11.25 1.28 11.28
CA ASN A 363 10.47 2.50 11.23
C ASN A 363 9.66 2.52 9.94
N THR A 364 8.33 2.58 10.05
CA THR A 364 7.42 2.76 8.91
C THR A 364 7.76 3.99 8.08
N ASP A 365 8.24 5.04 8.73
CA ASP A 365 8.53 6.33 8.08
C ASP A 365 9.84 6.32 7.26
N LYS A 366 10.58 5.21 7.29
CA LYS A 366 11.87 5.03 6.61
C LYS A 366 12.00 3.69 5.90
N SER A 367 10.89 3.16 5.38
CA SER A 367 10.98 2.03 4.44
C SER A 367 11.41 2.52 3.06
N SER A 368 12.33 1.80 2.43
CA SER A 368 12.52 1.85 0.99
C SER A 368 12.01 0.55 0.38
N LEU A 369 11.68 0.56 -0.91
CA LEU A 369 11.13 -0.61 -1.59
C LEU A 369 12.09 -1.81 -1.48
N PHE A 370 13.33 -1.64 -1.95
CA PHE A 370 14.31 -2.73 -2.03
C PHE A 370 15.25 -2.83 -0.83
N LEU A 371 15.38 -1.74 -0.07
CA LEU A 371 16.33 -1.62 1.03
C LEU A 371 15.63 -1.35 2.36
N VAL A 372 16.21 -1.89 3.42
CA VAL A 372 15.73 -1.73 4.79
C VAL A 372 16.81 -1.15 5.68
N CYS A 373 16.40 -0.46 6.73
CA CYS A 373 17.31 0.02 7.78
C CYS A 373 16.69 -0.19 9.17
N ASP A 374 17.56 -0.21 10.18
CA ASP A 374 17.16 -0.23 11.58
C ASP A 374 16.75 1.18 12.01
N ARG A 375 15.69 1.30 12.82
CA ARG A 375 15.28 2.54 13.46
C ARG A 375 16.42 3.18 14.27
N ALA A 376 17.22 2.38 14.97
CA ALA A 376 18.37 2.84 15.74
C ALA A 376 19.55 3.28 14.85
N LYS A 377 19.64 2.76 13.61
CA LYS A 377 20.66 3.10 12.62
C LYS A 377 20.02 3.47 11.28
N PRO A 378 19.33 4.62 11.19
CA PRO A 378 18.47 4.96 10.05
C PRO A 378 19.21 5.33 8.76
N TYR A 379 20.54 5.22 8.76
CA TYR A 379 21.41 5.49 7.62
C TYR A 379 22.34 4.31 7.31
N LEU A 380 22.11 3.14 7.91
CA LEU A 380 22.76 1.89 7.53
C LEU A 380 21.72 1.02 6.81
N TRP A 381 21.90 0.86 5.51
CA TRP A 381 20.94 0.18 4.65
C TRP A 381 21.40 -1.22 4.25
N TYR A 382 20.44 -2.14 4.22
CA TYR A 382 20.62 -3.51 3.79
C TYR A 382 19.71 -3.77 2.59
N LEU A 383 20.27 -4.34 1.53
CA LEU A 383 19.51 -4.73 0.34
C LEU A 383 18.92 -6.12 0.54
N LEU A 384 17.61 -6.26 0.31
CA LEU A 384 16.91 -7.54 0.34
C LEU A 384 17.43 -8.48 -0.78
N GLU A 385 17.23 -9.78 -0.64
CA GLU A 385 17.89 -10.78 -1.50
C GLU A 385 16.97 -11.33 -2.59
N ALA A 386 15.66 -11.44 -2.33
CA ALA A 386 14.69 -11.96 -3.29
C ALA A 386 13.62 -10.93 -3.67
N GLU A 387 12.99 -11.13 -4.83
CA GLU A 387 11.85 -10.32 -5.27
C GLU A 387 10.70 -10.35 -4.26
N MET A 388 10.42 -11.55 -3.77
CA MET A 388 9.40 -11.77 -2.75
C MET A 388 9.70 -11.04 -1.44
N ASP A 389 10.97 -10.97 -1.04
CA ASP A 389 11.36 -10.31 0.22
C ASP A 389 10.91 -8.84 0.19
N TYR A 390 11.17 -8.13 -0.91
CA TYR A 390 10.81 -6.72 -1.02
C TYR A 390 9.32 -6.50 -1.15
N LYS A 391 8.60 -7.39 -1.86
CA LYS A 391 7.13 -7.34 -1.96
C LYS A 391 6.47 -7.53 -0.59
N LEU A 392 6.94 -8.51 0.19
CA LEU A 392 6.47 -8.75 1.54
C LEU A 392 6.79 -7.57 2.46
N VAL A 393 8.04 -7.11 2.50
CA VAL A 393 8.42 -5.95 3.32
C VAL A 393 7.59 -4.70 2.97
N TRP A 394 7.38 -4.45 1.68
CA TRP A 394 6.57 -3.32 1.21
C TRP A 394 5.09 -3.44 1.59
N PHE A 395 4.49 -4.62 1.45
CA PHE A 395 3.13 -4.85 1.89
C PHE A 395 3.01 -4.65 3.41
N PHE A 396 3.89 -5.27 4.18
CA PHE A 396 3.85 -5.23 5.64
C PHE A 396 4.17 -3.83 6.19
N SER A 397 4.99 -3.01 5.54
CA SER A 397 5.26 -1.64 6.01
C SER A 397 4.00 -0.76 6.04
N ARG A 398 3.04 -1.02 5.13
CA ARG A 398 1.74 -0.32 5.05
C ARG A 398 0.81 -0.63 6.21
N VAL A 399 1.05 -1.72 6.91
CA VAL A 399 0.26 -2.22 8.05
C VAL A 399 1.10 -2.27 9.33
N ASN A 400 2.14 -1.42 9.42
CA ASN A 400 3.06 -1.35 10.56
C ASN A 400 3.65 -2.73 10.93
N PHE A 401 3.99 -3.50 9.91
CA PHE A 401 4.56 -4.84 9.99
C PHE A 401 3.70 -5.88 10.70
N ARG A 402 2.38 -5.63 10.84
CA ARG A 402 1.44 -6.55 11.49
C ARG A 402 0.11 -6.57 10.75
N VAL A 403 -0.31 -7.78 10.37
CA VAL A 403 -1.66 -8.03 9.85
C VAL A 403 -2.46 -8.76 10.91
N GLN A 404 -3.64 -8.24 11.21
CA GLN A 404 -4.57 -8.79 12.18
C GLN A 404 -5.78 -9.36 11.45
N VAL A 405 -6.18 -10.59 11.76
CA VAL A 405 -7.31 -11.26 11.10
C VAL A 405 -8.26 -11.83 12.15
N LEU A 406 -9.53 -11.44 12.07
CA LEU A 406 -10.56 -11.97 12.95
C LEU A 406 -10.65 -13.50 12.77
N LYS A 407 -10.77 -14.25 13.88
CA LYS A 407 -10.73 -15.73 13.83
C LYS A 407 -11.76 -16.34 12.89
N GLY A 408 -12.92 -15.71 12.77
CA GLY A 408 -14.00 -16.14 11.85
C GLY A 408 -13.58 -16.18 10.38
N TYR A 409 -12.56 -15.41 9.98
CA TYR A 409 -12.07 -15.33 8.60
C TYR A 409 -10.74 -16.02 8.37
N TYR A 410 -10.04 -16.44 9.43
CA TYR A 410 -8.70 -16.99 9.31
C TYR A 410 -8.67 -18.24 8.41
N LYS A 411 -9.49 -19.24 8.75
CA LYS A 411 -9.46 -20.55 8.08
C LYS A 411 -9.78 -20.45 6.58
N GLU A 412 -10.75 -19.63 6.22
CA GLU A 412 -11.23 -19.53 4.84
C GLU A 412 -10.37 -18.59 3.97
N PHE A 413 -9.89 -17.48 4.53
CA PHE A 413 -9.29 -16.41 3.73
C PHE A 413 -7.80 -16.16 3.99
N PHE A 414 -7.22 -16.69 5.08
CA PHE A 414 -5.87 -16.31 5.51
C PHE A 414 -4.93 -17.49 5.79
N GLU A 415 -5.46 -18.64 6.20
CA GLU A 415 -4.66 -19.83 6.53
C GLU A 415 -3.79 -20.28 5.34
N GLY A 416 -4.38 -20.38 4.15
CA GLY A 416 -3.63 -20.74 2.93
C GLY A 416 -2.52 -19.74 2.57
N TYR A 417 -2.69 -18.46 2.90
CA TYR A 417 -1.62 -17.46 2.74
C TYR A 417 -0.46 -17.72 3.72
N VAL A 418 -0.78 -17.99 5.00
CA VAL A 418 0.24 -18.32 6.01
C VAL A 418 0.99 -19.60 5.64
N GLU A 419 0.28 -20.64 5.19
CA GLU A 419 0.88 -21.88 4.71
C GLU A 419 1.80 -21.64 3.50
N GLY A 420 1.42 -20.72 2.59
CA GLY A 420 2.27 -20.28 1.49
C GLY A 420 3.56 -19.63 1.99
N VAL A 421 3.48 -18.74 2.98
CA VAL A 421 4.63 -18.09 3.62
C VAL A 421 5.54 -19.12 4.31
N GLU A 422 4.97 -20.10 5.00
CA GLU A 422 5.69 -21.16 5.71
C GLU A 422 6.57 -22.02 4.81
N ARG A 423 6.27 -22.09 3.50
CA ARG A 423 7.11 -22.84 2.55
C ARG A 423 8.50 -22.22 2.36
N TRP A 424 8.63 -20.90 2.56
CA TRP A 424 9.84 -20.15 2.23
C TRP A 424 10.45 -19.39 3.40
N TYR A 425 9.69 -19.16 4.48
CA TYR A 425 10.13 -18.38 5.64
C TYR A 425 9.82 -19.11 6.95
N GLU A 426 10.66 -18.85 7.96
CA GLU A 426 10.39 -19.28 9.33
C GLU A 426 9.12 -18.59 9.85
N VAL A 427 8.09 -19.36 10.21
CA VAL A 427 6.90 -18.85 10.91
C VAL A 427 6.82 -19.49 12.29
N LYS A 428 6.93 -18.67 13.33
CA LYS A 428 6.73 -19.10 14.71
C LYS A 428 5.26 -18.93 15.06
N ARG A 429 4.58 -20.04 15.39
CA ARG A 429 3.22 -20.03 15.91
C ARG A 429 3.28 -19.96 17.44
N GLY A 430 2.52 -19.03 18.02
CA GLY A 430 2.55 -18.73 19.46
C GLY A 430 1.17 -18.47 20.04
#